data_AF-A0A2V5SJZ6-F1
#
_entry.id   AF-A0A2V5SJZ6-F1
#
_cell.length_a   1.000
_cell.length_b   1.000
_cell.length_c   1.000
_cell.angle_alpha   90.00
_cell.angle_beta   90.00
_cell.angle_gamma   90.00
#
_symmetry.space_group_name_H-M   'P 1'
#
loop_
_entity.id
_entity.type
_entity.pdbx_description
1 polymer ?
#
loop_
_entity_poly.entity_id
_entity_poly.type
_entity_poly.pdbx_seq_one_letter_code
_entity_poly.pdbx_strand_id
1 'polypeptide(L)'
;MVHLSRSQIFKDYERAFSEATGLPLNIRGHDSWSPVRHGKEDNDSFASILARFNKARAACLRAQTDASQELASKTRTATWFAGLSESAVPVYVGDHILGFLETGEVMLRNPTKKHFASITRQLRAWGYKTDWKQLERAYFRSCVLSPVRYRAMLRLLSLFAQHLSILSNQLVVRREKDESTNMTRARQFIEDHQAEPLSLGRIAQVANISRHYFCKMFKKATGMNFTDYL
;
A
#
# COMPACT_ATOMS: atom_id res chain seq x y z
N MET A 1 0.10 -4.63 -6.33
CA MET A 1 -0.34 -3.35 -5.74
C MET A 1 -0.86 -2.31 -6.74
N VAL A 2 -0.12 -1.93 -7.78
CA VAL A 2 -0.51 -0.81 -8.69
C VAL A 2 -1.90 -1.00 -9.34
N HIS A 3 -2.30 -2.23 -9.63
CA HIS A 3 -3.65 -2.51 -10.16
C HIS A 3 -4.76 -2.38 -9.11
N LEU A 4 -4.48 -2.70 -7.83
CA LEU A 4 -5.45 -2.59 -6.74
C LEU A 4 -5.65 -1.13 -6.33
N SER A 5 -4.58 -0.34 -6.22
CA SER A 5 -4.68 1.09 -5.90
C SER A 5 -5.42 1.91 -6.97
N ARG A 6 -5.42 1.43 -8.22
CA ARG A 6 -6.16 2.06 -9.34
C ARG A 6 -7.57 1.48 -9.53
N SER A 7 -7.93 0.42 -8.82
CA SER A 7 -9.24 -0.22 -8.95
C SER A 7 -10.35 0.70 -8.42
N GLN A 8 -11.54 0.60 -9.02
CA GLN A 8 -12.69 1.39 -8.58
C GLN A 8 -13.12 1.00 -7.15
N ILE A 9 -13.05 -0.30 -6.82
CA ILE A 9 -13.37 -0.83 -5.49
C ILE A 9 -12.51 -0.16 -4.41
N PHE A 10 -11.20 -0.01 -4.64
CA PHE A 10 -10.34 0.66 -3.68
C PHE A 10 -10.69 2.14 -3.55
N LYS A 11 -10.90 2.85 -4.66
CA LYS A 11 -11.24 4.29 -4.65
C LYS A 11 -12.57 4.58 -3.94
N ASP A 12 -13.58 3.73 -4.15
CA ASP A 12 -14.87 3.86 -3.49
C ASP A 12 -14.73 3.67 -1.97
N TYR A 13 -13.93 2.68 -1.58
CA TYR A 13 -13.66 2.43 -0.17
C TYR A 13 -12.79 3.51 0.48
N GLU A 14 -11.75 3.98 -0.21
CA GLU A 14 -10.91 5.11 0.21
C GLU A 14 -11.75 6.36 0.46
N ARG A 15 -12.68 6.67 -0.45
CA ARG A 15 -13.63 7.78 -0.29
C ARG A 15 -14.54 7.57 0.91
N ALA A 16 -15.23 6.43 1.00
CA ALA A 16 -16.15 6.14 2.09
C ALA A 16 -15.44 6.15 3.45
N PHE A 17 -14.22 5.61 3.53
CA PHE A 17 -13.40 5.64 4.73
C PHE A 17 -13.03 7.08 5.11
N SER A 18 -12.59 7.88 4.14
CA SER A 18 -12.21 9.28 4.37
C SER A 18 -13.39 10.13 4.82
N GLU A 19 -14.56 9.96 4.21
CA GLU A 19 -15.80 10.66 4.58
C GLU A 19 -16.29 10.25 5.97
N ALA A 20 -16.23 8.96 6.32
CA ALA A 20 -16.73 8.46 7.59
C ALA A 20 -15.80 8.75 8.78
N THR A 21 -14.49 8.80 8.55
CA THR A 21 -13.48 8.88 9.62
C THR A 21 -12.76 10.23 9.69
N GLY A 22 -12.80 11.00 8.60
CA GLY A 22 -11.97 12.20 8.43
C GLY A 22 -10.48 11.89 8.26
N LEU A 23 -10.11 10.63 8.04
CA LEU A 23 -8.72 10.19 7.86
C LEU A 23 -8.51 9.65 6.46
N PRO A 24 -7.37 9.93 5.82
CA PRO A 24 -7.02 9.30 4.56
C PRO A 24 -6.81 7.79 4.75
N LEU A 25 -7.04 7.04 3.67
CA LEU A 25 -6.69 5.63 3.57
C LEU A 25 -5.71 5.41 2.44
N ASN A 26 -4.54 4.87 2.75
CA ASN A 26 -3.50 4.60 1.78
C ASN A 26 -3.31 3.10 1.58
N ILE A 27 -2.81 2.69 0.41
CA ILE A 27 -2.44 1.31 0.09
C ILE A 27 -0.99 1.24 -0.37
N ARG A 28 -0.20 0.32 0.20
CA ARG A 28 1.25 0.20 -0.05
C ARG A 28 1.75 -1.21 -0.20
N GLY A 29 2.67 -1.43 -1.12
CA GLY A 29 3.30 -2.74 -1.29
C GLY A 29 4.18 -3.13 -0.11
N HIS A 30 4.34 -4.44 0.07
CA HIS A 30 5.17 -5.03 1.12
C HIS A 30 6.58 -4.41 1.20
N ASP A 31 7.21 -4.13 0.06
CA ASP A 31 8.61 -3.66 0.00
C ASP A 31 8.77 -2.14 0.15
N SER A 32 7.70 -1.41 0.47
CA SER A 32 7.66 0.06 0.41
C SER A 32 7.32 0.74 1.73
N TRP A 33 7.92 0.27 2.84
CA TRP A 33 7.82 0.96 4.13
C TRP A 33 8.68 2.23 4.15
N SER A 34 8.14 3.30 3.55
CA SER A 34 8.67 4.66 3.66
C SER A 34 7.67 5.53 4.43
N PRO A 35 8.08 6.54 5.20
CA PRO A 35 7.14 7.39 5.93
C PRO A 35 6.07 7.96 5.00
N VAL A 36 4.81 8.01 5.46
CA VAL A 36 3.68 8.59 4.73
C VAL A 36 4.04 9.99 4.26
N ARG A 37 4.28 10.12 2.96
CA ARG A 37 4.19 11.42 2.29
C ARG A 37 2.73 11.57 1.94
N HIS A 38 1.97 12.23 2.82
CA HIS A 38 0.63 12.67 2.48
C HIS A 38 0.67 13.32 1.11
N GLY A 39 -0.16 12.83 0.20
CA GLY A 39 -0.31 13.45 -1.10
C GLY A 39 -0.76 14.90 -0.90
N LYS A 40 0.02 15.82 -1.47
CA LYS A 40 -0.22 17.22 -1.89
C LYS A 40 -1.21 18.17 -1.17
N GLU A 41 -2.13 17.75 -0.31
CA GLU A 41 -3.31 18.57 0.02
C GLU A 41 -3.38 19.09 1.46
N ASP A 42 -2.62 18.54 2.42
CA ASP A 42 -2.61 19.06 3.80
C ASP A 42 -1.21 19.39 4.31
N ASN A 43 -0.60 20.42 3.72
CA ASN A 43 0.70 20.96 4.14
C ASN A 43 0.68 21.58 5.55
N ASP A 44 -0.51 21.81 6.11
CA ASP A 44 -0.73 22.47 7.39
C ASP A 44 -1.10 21.50 8.52
N SER A 45 -1.23 20.20 8.23
CA SER A 45 -1.46 19.17 9.23
C SER A 45 -0.30 19.09 10.22
N PHE A 46 -0.61 18.70 11.46
CA PHE A 46 0.40 18.55 12.50
C PHE A 46 1.46 17.51 12.10
N ALA A 47 1.03 16.42 11.47
CA ALA A 47 1.92 15.38 10.95
C ALA A 47 2.85 15.92 9.86
N SER A 48 2.32 16.68 8.90
CA SER A 48 3.08 17.31 7.82
C SER A 48 4.13 18.29 8.36
N ILE A 49 3.78 19.09 9.36
CA ILE A 49 4.71 20.03 10.01
C ILE A 49 5.86 19.27 10.69
N LEU A 50 5.56 18.18 11.42
CA LEU A 50 6.59 17.35 12.06
C LEU A 50 7.48 16.63 11.03
N ALA A 51 6.90 16.14 9.94
CA ALA A 51 7.63 15.44 8.88
C ALA A 51 8.66 16.34 8.19
N ARG A 52 8.45 17.66 8.14
CA ARG A 52 9.41 18.64 7.59
C ARG A 52 10.63 18.84 8.49
N PHE A 53 10.56 18.46 9.77
CA PHE A 53 11.65 18.61 10.70
C PHE A 53 12.39 17.29 10.91
N ASN A 54 13.64 17.20 10.43
CA ASN A 54 14.41 15.95 10.35
C ASN A 54 14.46 15.13 11.65
N LYS A 55 14.65 15.76 12.82
CA LYS A 55 14.69 15.05 14.11
C LYS A 55 13.32 14.50 14.53
N ALA A 56 12.23 15.25 14.29
CA ALA A 56 10.89 14.77 14.55
C ALA A 56 10.52 13.64 13.57
N ARG A 57 10.80 13.82 12.27
CA ARG A 57 10.62 12.77 11.26
C ARG A 57 11.37 11.49 11.62
N ALA A 58 12.62 11.61 12.08
CA ALA A 58 13.41 10.45 12.52
C ALA A 58 12.77 9.76 13.74
N ALA A 59 12.22 10.53 14.69
CA ALA A 59 11.51 9.96 15.83
C ALA A 59 10.21 9.24 15.43
N CYS A 60 9.43 9.80 14.49
CA CYS A 60 8.24 9.13 13.95
C CYS A 60 8.62 7.85 13.18
N LEU A 61 9.67 7.92 12.36
CA LEU A 61 10.15 6.77 11.61
C LEU A 61 10.59 5.62 12.52
N ARG A 62 11.28 5.92 13.64
CA ARG A 62 11.62 4.88 14.62
C ARG A 62 10.38 4.20 15.19
N ALA A 63 9.38 4.98 15.62
CA ALA A 63 8.12 4.41 16.12
C ALA A 63 7.42 3.51 15.08
N GLN A 64 7.49 3.87 13.79
CA GLN A 64 6.99 3.04 12.69
C GLN A 64 7.80 1.77 12.48
N THR A 65 9.14 1.87 12.51
CA THR A 65 10.05 0.73 12.36
C THR A 65 9.87 -0.27 13.50
N ASP A 66 9.78 0.21 14.74
CA ASP A 66 9.56 -0.65 15.92
C ASP A 66 8.22 -1.39 15.80
N ALA A 67 7.15 -0.70 15.40
CA ALA A 67 5.85 -1.31 15.14
C ALA A 67 5.88 -2.29 13.94
N SER A 68 6.84 -2.16 13.02
CA SER A 68 7.01 -3.06 11.87
C SER A 68 7.77 -4.35 12.21
N GLN A 69 8.50 -4.37 13.32
CA GLN A 69 9.15 -5.58 13.83
C GLN A 69 8.16 -6.51 14.55
N GLU A 70 6.98 -6.01 14.91
CA GLU A 70 5.89 -6.85 15.39
C GLU A 70 5.42 -7.84 14.32
N LEU A 71 5.03 -9.04 14.78
CA LEU A 71 4.67 -10.20 13.97
C LEU A 71 3.90 -9.80 12.70
N ALA A 72 4.42 -10.17 11.53
CA ALA A 72 3.91 -9.74 10.23
C ALA A 72 2.41 -10.01 10.01
N SER A 73 1.82 -10.92 10.79
CA SER A 73 0.45 -11.37 10.64
C SER A 73 -0.64 -10.45 11.25
N LYS A 74 -0.29 -9.38 11.96
CA LYS A 74 -1.26 -8.53 12.68
C LYS A 74 -1.27 -7.07 12.24
N THR A 75 -2.41 -6.41 12.50
CA THR A 75 -2.52 -4.94 12.40
C THR A 75 -1.49 -4.29 13.31
N ARG A 76 -0.66 -3.43 12.73
CA ARG A 76 0.39 -2.69 13.43
C ARG A 76 -0.12 -1.31 13.76
N THR A 77 0.21 -0.78 14.95
CA THR A 77 -0.13 0.60 15.32
C THR A 77 1.11 1.28 15.85
N ALA A 78 1.60 2.29 15.14
CA ALA A 78 2.70 3.13 15.60
C ALA A 78 2.12 4.34 16.33
N THR A 79 2.63 4.64 17.52
CA THR A 79 2.30 5.88 18.25
C THR A 79 3.53 6.76 18.30
N TRP A 80 3.42 7.96 17.76
CA TRP A 80 4.50 8.92 17.67
C TRP A 80 4.73 9.58 19.03
N PHE A 81 5.93 10.15 19.21
CA PHE A 81 6.28 10.91 20.41
C PHE A 81 5.32 12.07 20.72
N ALA A 82 4.61 12.58 19.70
CA ALA A 82 3.65 13.67 19.81
C ALA A 82 2.20 13.22 20.07
N GLY A 83 1.96 11.91 20.24
CA GLY A 83 0.64 11.34 20.57
C GLY A 83 -0.29 11.08 19.38
N LEU A 84 0.19 11.29 18.16
CA LEU A 84 -0.46 10.79 16.95
C LEU A 84 -0.24 9.27 16.84
N SER A 85 -1.26 8.56 16.39
CA SER A 85 -1.22 7.13 16.10
C SER A 85 -1.60 6.89 14.64
N GLU A 86 -0.92 5.96 14.00
CA GLU A 86 -1.26 5.46 12.66
C GLU A 86 -1.22 3.94 12.70
N SER A 87 -2.05 3.29 11.86
CA SER A 87 -2.10 1.84 11.81
C SER A 87 -1.95 1.31 10.40
N ALA A 88 -1.28 0.16 10.27
CA ALA A 88 -1.12 -0.58 9.04
C ALA A 88 -1.81 -1.96 9.17
N VAL A 89 -2.78 -2.21 8.31
CA VAL A 89 -3.54 -3.46 8.26
C VAL A 89 -3.04 -4.30 7.07
N PRO A 90 -2.56 -5.54 7.28
CA PRO A 90 -2.03 -6.36 6.20
C PRO A 90 -3.13 -6.85 5.23
N VAL A 91 -2.79 -6.88 3.94
CA VAL A 91 -3.56 -7.47 2.84
C VAL A 91 -2.80 -8.69 2.34
N TYR A 92 -3.46 -9.83 2.22
CA TYR A 92 -2.84 -11.12 1.91
C TYR A 92 -3.17 -11.61 0.49
N VAL A 93 -2.32 -12.49 -0.03
CA VAL A 93 -2.54 -13.33 -1.21
C VAL A 93 -1.97 -14.70 -0.86
N GLY A 94 -2.84 -15.70 -0.68
CA GLY A 94 -2.47 -16.94 0.00
C GLY A 94 -1.84 -16.67 1.36
N ASP A 95 -0.64 -17.23 1.60
CA ASP A 95 0.14 -17.04 2.84
C ASP A 95 1.11 -15.84 2.78
N HIS A 96 1.09 -15.06 1.69
CA HIS A 96 1.99 -13.94 1.49
C HIS A 96 1.30 -12.60 1.68
N ILE A 97 2.01 -11.63 2.26
CA ILE A 97 1.51 -10.25 2.39
C ILE A 97 1.74 -9.53 1.06
N LEU A 98 0.65 -9.10 0.43
CA LEU A 98 0.69 -8.26 -0.76
C LEU A 98 1.08 -6.80 -0.41
N GLY A 99 0.70 -6.38 0.80
CA GLY A 99 1.14 -5.15 1.42
C GLY A 99 0.14 -4.68 2.49
N PHE A 100 0.02 -3.38 2.70
CA PHE A 100 -0.69 -2.81 3.84
C PHE A 100 -1.68 -1.73 3.42
N LEU A 101 -2.81 -1.68 4.13
CA LEU A 101 -3.72 -0.55 4.20
C LEU A 101 -3.33 0.31 5.40
N GLU A 102 -2.96 1.55 5.15
CA GLU A 102 -2.50 2.48 6.18
C GLU A 102 -3.53 3.57 6.44
N THR A 103 -3.85 3.78 7.70
CA THR A 103 -4.67 4.92 8.13
C THR A 103 -3.83 6.19 8.15
N GLY A 104 -4.46 7.35 8.00
CA GLY A 104 -3.85 8.61 8.43
C GLY A 104 -3.59 8.67 9.94
N GLU A 105 -2.89 9.71 10.35
CA GLU A 105 -2.55 9.95 11.75
C GLU A 105 -3.74 10.51 12.53
N VAL A 106 -3.99 9.94 13.69
CA VAL A 106 -5.10 10.31 14.56
C VAL A 106 -4.66 10.36 16.02
N MET A 107 -5.29 11.23 16.81
CA MET A 107 -5.12 11.21 18.26
C MET A 107 -6.15 10.30 18.91
N LEU A 108 -5.70 9.39 19.78
CA LEU A 108 -6.59 8.50 20.54
C LEU A 108 -7.16 9.13 21.81
N ARG A 109 -6.68 10.32 22.16
CA ARG A 109 -7.11 11.13 23.30
C ARG A 109 -7.10 12.59 22.89
N ASN A 110 -7.97 13.40 23.49
CA ASN A 110 -8.00 14.83 23.18
C ASN A 110 -6.63 15.49 23.44
N PRO A 111 -6.14 16.35 22.53
CA PRO A 111 -4.93 17.11 22.75
C PRO A 111 -5.09 18.01 23.97
N THR A 112 -4.06 18.07 24.82
CA THR A 112 -4.06 18.91 26.02
C THR A 112 -2.91 19.91 26.00
N LYS A 113 -3.10 21.07 26.60
CA LYS A 113 -2.03 22.09 26.75
C LYS A 113 -0.80 21.53 27.48
N LYS A 114 -1.02 20.67 28.48
CA LYS A 114 0.08 20.01 29.23
C LYS A 114 0.91 19.11 28.32
N HIS A 115 0.26 18.29 27.49
CA HIS A 115 0.97 17.43 26.55
C HIS A 115 1.68 18.27 25.47
N PHE A 116 1.02 19.29 24.93
CA PHE A 116 1.62 20.23 23.99
C PHE A 116 2.86 20.93 24.55
N ALA A 117 2.83 21.35 25.81
CA ALA A 117 4.00 21.93 26.50
C ALA A 117 5.18 20.94 26.58
N SER A 118 4.92 19.64 26.77
CA SER A 118 5.95 18.61 26.73
C SER A 118 6.56 18.45 25.34
N ILE A 119 5.70 18.39 24.31
CA ILE A 119 6.11 18.25 22.91
C ILE A 119 6.96 19.46 22.47
N THR A 120 6.50 20.67 22.78
CA THR A 120 7.22 21.91 22.44
C THR A 120 8.58 21.98 23.13
N ARG A 121 8.71 21.57 24.39
CA ARG A 121 10.00 21.47 25.08
C ARG A 121 10.96 20.49 24.36
N GLN A 122 10.46 19.35 23.93
CA GLN A 122 11.25 18.36 23.16
C GLN A 122 11.66 18.91 21.80
N LEU A 123 10.75 19.56 21.07
CA LEU A 123 11.04 20.19 19.79
C LEU A 123 12.06 21.33 19.91
N ARG A 124 11.98 22.14 20.98
CA ARG A 124 12.99 23.16 21.30
C ARG A 124 14.36 22.53 21.53
N ALA A 125 14.44 21.46 22.33
CA ALA A 125 15.69 20.73 22.56
C ALA A 125 16.27 20.14 21.27
N TRP A 126 15.41 19.78 20.32
CA TRP A 126 15.83 19.33 19.00
C TRP A 126 16.26 20.47 18.06
N GLY A 127 15.98 21.72 18.40
CA GLY A 127 16.33 22.90 17.61
C GLY A 127 15.25 23.33 16.62
N TYR A 128 14.00 22.96 16.85
CA TYR A 128 12.86 23.48 16.10
C TYR A 128 12.69 24.98 16.40
N LYS A 129 12.66 25.82 15.36
CA LYS A 129 12.68 27.30 15.49
C LYS A 129 11.53 28.00 14.79
N THR A 130 10.65 27.30 14.08
CA THR A 130 9.71 27.93 13.13
C THR A 130 8.26 27.80 13.59
N ASP A 131 7.48 28.86 13.40
CA ASP A 131 6.02 29.02 13.60
C ASP A 131 5.34 28.13 14.65
N TRP A 132 5.61 28.43 15.93
CA TRP A 132 4.93 27.80 17.07
C TRP A 132 3.40 27.99 17.07
N LYS A 133 2.89 29.08 16.48
CA LYS A 133 1.44 29.35 16.42
C LYS A 133 0.76 28.43 15.42
N GLN A 134 1.37 28.20 14.26
CA GLN A 134 0.89 27.19 13.31
C GLN A 134 0.94 25.80 13.91
N LEU A 135 2.04 25.43 14.56
CA LEU A 135 2.19 24.13 15.23
C LEU A 135 1.11 23.90 16.29
N GLU A 136 0.83 24.91 17.12
CA GLU A 136 -0.22 24.84 18.15
C GLU A 136 -1.60 24.67 17.53
N ARG A 137 -1.94 25.50 16.53
CA ARG A 137 -3.22 25.38 15.81
C ARG A 137 -3.39 24.00 15.19
N ALA A 138 -2.36 23.47 14.54
CA ALA A 138 -2.39 22.16 13.90
C ALA A 138 -2.54 21.02 14.94
N TYR A 139 -1.83 21.11 16.07
CA TYR A 139 -1.93 20.13 17.15
C TYR A 139 -3.35 20.03 17.71
N PHE A 140 -3.99 21.17 18.00
CA PHE A 140 -5.34 21.18 18.56
C PHE A 140 -6.46 20.92 17.54
N ARG A 141 -6.17 21.03 16.24
CA ARG A 141 -7.10 20.68 15.15
C ARG A 141 -6.95 19.25 14.66
N SER A 142 -5.99 18.50 15.18
CA SER A 142 -5.76 17.11 14.78
C SER A 142 -7.01 16.26 15.01
N CYS A 143 -7.28 15.33 14.08
CA CYS A 143 -8.41 14.43 14.20
C CYS A 143 -8.30 13.61 15.49
N VAL A 144 -9.41 13.52 16.25
CA VAL A 144 -9.47 12.74 17.49
C VAL A 144 -10.52 11.64 17.36
N LEU A 145 -10.09 10.40 17.56
CA LEU A 145 -11.00 9.25 17.67
C LEU A 145 -10.80 8.57 19.02
N SER A 146 -11.90 8.30 19.72
CA SER A 146 -11.81 7.50 20.95
C SER A 146 -11.18 6.13 20.67
N PRO A 147 -10.49 5.50 21.64
CA PRO A 147 -9.86 4.20 21.44
C PRO A 147 -10.87 3.11 21.02
N VAL A 148 -12.11 3.20 21.47
CA VAL A 148 -13.19 2.27 21.10
C VAL A 148 -13.56 2.43 19.62
N ARG A 149 -13.81 3.67 19.17
CA ARG A 149 -14.11 3.98 17.76
C ARG A 149 -12.95 3.59 16.85
N TYR A 150 -11.72 3.89 17.26
CA TYR A 150 -10.53 3.55 16.49
C TYR A 150 -10.37 2.04 16.31
N ARG A 151 -10.55 1.24 17.38
CA ARG A 151 -10.53 -0.23 17.25
C ARG A 151 -11.62 -0.76 16.34
N ALA A 152 -12.84 -0.21 16.41
CA ALA A 152 -13.94 -0.60 15.52
C ALA A 152 -13.61 -0.28 14.06
N MET A 153 -13.04 0.90 13.80
CA MET A 153 -12.56 1.31 12.49
C MET A 153 -11.48 0.36 11.95
N LEU A 154 -10.48 0.00 12.76
CA LEU A 154 -9.45 -0.97 12.36
C LEU A 154 -10.05 -2.35 12.06
N ARG A 155 -11.07 -2.78 12.81
CA ARG A 155 -11.76 -4.05 12.55
C ARG A 155 -12.47 -4.05 11.20
N LEU A 156 -13.17 -2.96 10.86
CA LEU A 156 -13.79 -2.79 9.54
C LEU A 156 -12.73 -2.81 8.43
N LEU A 157 -11.61 -2.11 8.65
CA LEU A 157 -10.51 -2.08 7.70
C LEU A 157 -9.87 -3.47 7.49
N SER A 158 -9.74 -4.27 8.55
CA SER A 158 -9.28 -5.66 8.46
C SER A 158 -10.25 -6.55 7.68
N LEU A 159 -11.57 -6.39 7.83
CA LEU A 159 -12.55 -7.12 7.03
C LEU A 159 -12.45 -6.74 5.55
N PHE A 160 -12.25 -5.46 5.26
CA PHE A 160 -12.03 -5.00 3.89
C PHE A 160 -10.72 -5.54 3.30
N ALA A 161 -9.63 -5.55 4.08
CA ALA A 161 -8.36 -6.15 3.68
C ALA A 161 -8.52 -7.64 3.32
N GLN A 162 -9.30 -8.40 4.10
CA GLN A 162 -9.63 -9.78 3.79
C GLN A 162 -10.44 -9.90 2.49
N HIS A 163 -11.40 -9.02 2.25
CA HIS A 163 -12.17 -9.02 1.02
C HIS A 163 -11.30 -8.71 -0.21
N LEU A 164 -10.38 -7.74 -0.09
CA LEU A 164 -9.38 -7.47 -1.13
C LEU A 164 -8.46 -8.68 -1.38
N SER A 165 -8.09 -9.40 -0.32
CA SER A 165 -7.28 -10.62 -0.43
C SER A 165 -7.98 -11.68 -1.29
N ILE A 166 -9.29 -11.88 -1.07
CA ILE A 166 -10.11 -12.83 -1.83
C ILE A 166 -10.18 -12.42 -3.31
N LEU A 167 -10.49 -11.15 -3.59
CA LEU A 167 -10.56 -10.63 -4.97
C LEU A 167 -9.20 -10.71 -5.67
N SER A 168 -8.11 -10.44 -4.95
CA SER A 168 -6.76 -10.54 -5.49
C SER A 168 -6.41 -11.99 -5.85
N ASN A 169 -6.71 -12.96 -4.98
CA ASN A 169 -6.53 -14.39 -5.27
C ASN A 169 -7.30 -14.81 -6.53
N GLN A 170 -8.55 -14.37 -6.69
CA GLN A 170 -9.34 -14.69 -7.89
C GLN A 170 -8.73 -14.12 -9.18
N LEU A 171 -8.14 -12.92 -9.12
CA LEU A 171 -7.46 -12.31 -10.27
C LEU A 171 -6.15 -13.03 -10.61
N VAL A 172 -5.38 -13.46 -9.62
CA VAL A 172 -4.14 -14.24 -9.83
C VAL A 172 -4.48 -15.60 -10.45
N VAL A 173 -5.45 -16.32 -9.89
CA VAL A 173 -5.88 -17.63 -10.41
C VAL A 173 -6.45 -17.50 -11.84
N ARG A 174 -7.20 -16.44 -12.14
CA ARG A 174 -7.68 -16.18 -13.51
C ARG A 174 -6.52 -15.91 -14.47
N ARG A 175 -5.53 -15.09 -14.08
CA ARG A 175 -4.35 -14.85 -14.90
C ARG A 175 -3.55 -16.14 -15.16
N GLU A 176 -3.31 -16.95 -14.14
CA GLU A 176 -2.60 -18.23 -14.32
C GLU A 176 -3.35 -19.18 -15.25
N LYS A 177 -4.69 -19.24 -15.14
CA LYS A 177 -5.53 -20.03 -16.06
C LYS A 177 -5.50 -19.49 -17.48
N ASP A 178 -5.56 -18.17 -17.67
CA ASP A 178 -5.49 -17.54 -18.99
C ASP A 178 -4.10 -17.73 -19.61
N GLU A 179 -3.02 -17.58 -18.83
CA GLU A 179 -1.64 -17.84 -19.25
C GLU A 179 -1.44 -19.30 -19.67
N SER A 180 -1.95 -20.25 -18.87
CA SER A 180 -1.93 -21.68 -19.20
C SER A 180 -2.72 -21.98 -20.48
N THR A 181 -3.91 -21.40 -20.64
CA THR A 181 -4.75 -21.60 -21.84
C THR A 181 -4.09 -21.03 -23.10
N ASN A 182 -3.51 -19.83 -23.00
CA ASN A 182 -2.81 -19.18 -24.10
C ASN A 182 -1.55 -19.97 -24.50
N MET A 183 -0.81 -20.52 -23.53
CA MET A 183 0.34 -21.38 -23.79
C MET A 183 -0.05 -22.71 -24.44
N THR A 184 -1.15 -23.33 -23.99
CA THR A 184 -1.67 -24.55 -24.62
C THR A 184 -2.06 -24.30 -26.07
N ARG A 185 -2.74 -23.18 -26.36
CA ARG A 185 -3.07 -22.77 -27.74
C ARG A 185 -1.82 -22.51 -28.59
N ALA A 186 -0.81 -21.85 -28.04
CA ALA A 186 0.44 -21.60 -28.74
C ALA A 186 1.18 -22.91 -29.07
N ARG A 187 1.25 -23.84 -28.13
CA ARG A 187 1.90 -25.14 -28.33
C ARG A 187 1.18 -25.99 -29.36
N GLN A 188 -0.16 -26.12 -29.23
CA GLN A 188 -0.98 -26.86 -30.19
C GLN A 188 -0.80 -26.31 -31.61
N PHE A 189 -0.81 -24.98 -31.75
CA PHE A 189 -0.64 -24.35 -33.06
C PHE A 189 0.76 -24.61 -33.67
N ILE A 190 1.82 -24.61 -32.85
CA ILE A 190 3.18 -24.95 -33.30
C ILE A 190 3.25 -26.42 -33.74
N GLU A 191 2.66 -27.34 -32.97
CA GLU A 191 2.62 -28.78 -33.29
C GLU A 191 1.85 -29.07 -34.58
N ASP A 192 0.69 -28.44 -34.78
CA ASP A 192 -0.16 -28.65 -35.95
C ASP A 192 0.44 -28.08 -37.25
N HIS A 193 1.40 -27.14 -37.17
CA HIS A 193 1.94 -26.41 -38.31
C HIS A 193 3.48 -26.49 -38.42
N GLN A 194 4.12 -27.54 -37.90
CA GLN A 194 5.59 -27.70 -37.95
C GLN A 194 6.19 -27.76 -39.36
N ALA A 195 5.40 -28.14 -40.36
CA ALA A 195 5.85 -28.26 -41.76
C ALA A 195 5.75 -26.93 -42.54
N GLU A 196 5.21 -25.87 -41.94
CA GLU A 196 5.01 -24.56 -42.56
C GLU A 196 5.91 -23.49 -41.93
N PRO A 197 6.28 -22.43 -42.67
CA PRO A 197 7.04 -21.31 -42.09
C PRO A 197 6.20 -20.57 -41.04
N LEU A 198 6.48 -20.87 -39.76
CA LEU A 198 5.83 -20.28 -38.61
C LEU A 198 6.35 -18.87 -38.33
N SER A 199 5.47 -17.87 -38.36
CA SER A 199 5.84 -16.50 -37.95
C SER A 199 5.39 -16.20 -36.52
N LEU A 200 6.25 -15.48 -35.80
CA LEU A 200 6.02 -15.04 -34.42
C LEU A 200 4.75 -14.19 -34.27
N GLY A 201 4.39 -13.43 -35.32
CA GLY A 201 3.15 -12.66 -35.35
C GLY A 201 1.91 -13.55 -35.36
N ARG A 202 1.95 -14.66 -36.11
CA ARG A 202 0.82 -15.59 -36.26
C ARG A 202 0.55 -16.38 -34.99
N ILE A 203 1.60 -16.87 -34.33
CA ILE A 203 1.47 -17.61 -33.07
C ILE A 203 0.94 -16.70 -31.95
N ALA A 204 1.47 -15.47 -31.85
CA ALA A 204 1.01 -14.49 -30.88
C ALA A 204 -0.47 -14.14 -31.07
N GLN A 205 -0.94 -14.05 -32.31
CA GLN A 205 -2.34 -13.79 -32.64
C GLN A 205 -3.26 -14.96 -32.27
N VAL A 206 -2.88 -16.20 -32.58
CA VAL A 206 -3.65 -17.42 -32.23
C VAL A 206 -3.73 -17.62 -30.72
N ALA A 207 -2.64 -17.31 -30.00
CA ALA A 207 -2.58 -17.37 -28.56
C ALA A 207 -3.18 -16.13 -27.86
N ASN A 208 -3.73 -15.16 -28.61
CA ASN A 208 -4.29 -13.90 -28.12
C ASN A 208 -3.38 -13.14 -27.15
N ILE A 209 -2.09 -13.08 -27.46
CA ILE A 209 -1.05 -12.43 -26.65
C ILE A 209 -0.16 -11.55 -27.53
N SER A 210 0.55 -10.59 -26.92
CA SER A 210 1.50 -9.78 -27.67
C SER A 210 2.76 -10.57 -28.03
N ARG A 211 3.41 -10.21 -29.15
CA ARG A 211 4.68 -10.82 -29.59
C ARG A 211 5.75 -10.80 -28.51
N HIS A 212 5.90 -9.66 -27.84
CA HIS A 212 6.89 -9.48 -26.76
C HIS A 212 6.59 -10.40 -25.57
N TYR A 213 5.31 -10.52 -25.20
CA TYR A 213 4.89 -11.38 -24.11
C TYR A 213 5.08 -12.86 -24.43
N PHE A 214 4.76 -13.27 -25.67
CA PHE A 214 5.04 -14.62 -26.17
C PHE A 214 6.54 -14.97 -26.08
N CYS A 215 7.45 -14.11 -26.58
CA CYS A 215 8.89 -14.36 -26.49
C CYS A 215 9.37 -14.54 -25.04
N LYS A 216 8.88 -13.68 -24.13
CA LYS A 216 9.24 -13.74 -22.71
C LYS A 216 8.74 -15.05 -22.07
N MET A 217 7.52 -15.46 -22.40
CA MET A 217 6.93 -16.71 -21.91
C MET A 217 7.62 -17.94 -22.48
N PHE A 218 7.90 -17.96 -23.78
CA PHE A 218 8.58 -19.05 -24.48
C PHE A 218 9.96 -19.29 -23.89
N LYS A 219 10.78 -18.24 -23.76
CA LYS A 219 12.11 -18.33 -23.14
C LYS A 219 12.07 -18.83 -21.70
N LYS A 220 11.07 -18.43 -20.92
CA LYS A 220 10.89 -18.92 -19.54
C LYS A 220 10.56 -20.42 -19.51
N ALA A 221 9.83 -20.92 -20.50
CA ALA A 221 9.38 -22.32 -20.55
C ALA A 221 10.41 -23.27 -21.18
N THR A 222 11.13 -22.84 -22.21
CA THR A 222 12.07 -23.68 -22.98
C THR A 222 13.53 -23.38 -22.69
N GLY A 223 13.84 -22.27 -22.02
CA GLY A 223 15.21 -21.79 -21.80
C GLY A 223 15.85 -21.11 -23.02
N MET A 224 15.18 -21.10 -24.18
CA MET A 224 15.70 -20.62 -25.46
C MET A 224 14.84 -19.50 -26.05
N ASN A 225 15.41 -18.60 -26.86
CA ASN A 225 14.56 -17.63 -27.57
C ASN A 225 13.79 -18.35 -28.68
N PHE A 226 12.60 -17.86 -29.01
CA PHE A 226 11.79 -18.47 -30.08
C PHE A 226 12.47 -18.44 -31.45
N THR A 227 13.27 -17.40 -31.73
CA THR A 227 14.08 -17.31 -32.96
C THR A 227 15.15 -18.39 -33.06
N ASP A 228 15.60 -18.91 -31.92
CA ASP A 228 16.65 -19.93 -31.85
C ASP A 228 16.04 -21.36 -31.88
N TYR A 229 14.71 -21.45 -31.81
CA TYR A 229 13.95 -22.70 -31.77
C TYR A 229 13.35 -23.09 -33.13
N LEU A 230 13.18 -22.12 -34.03
CA LEU A 230 12.84 -22.33 -35.45
C LEU A 230 14.05 -22.83 -36.22
#